data_AF-A0A3S4HET7-F1
#
_entry.id   AF-A0A3S4HET7-F1
#
_cell.length_a   1.000
_cell.length_b   1.000
_cell.length_c   1.000
_cell.angle_alpha   90.00
_cell.angle_beta   90.00
_cell.angle_gamma   90.00
#
_symmetry.space_group_name_H-M   'P 1'
#
loop_
_entity.id
_entity.type
_entity.pdbx_description
1 polymer ?
#
loop_
_entity_poly.entity_id
_entity_poly.type
_entity_poly.pdbx_seq_one_letter_code
_entity_poly.pdbx_strand_id
1 'polypeptide(L)'
;MRCHQNTTAERWRRGFEQCGELLSENIINGRPICLFKLHEPVCVEHWRFSVIELPWPGEKRYPHEGWEHIEIVLPGEPETLNARALALLSDEGLSQPGIVVKTSTPQGEHERLPNPTLAVTDGRVTVKFHPWSIEAIVASEQAAH
;
A
#
# COMPACT_ATOMS: atom_id res chain seq x y z
N MET A 1 4.61 -2.24 4.58
CA MET A 1 5.01 -3.06 5.76
C MET A 1 3.99 -2.92 6.89
N ARG A 2 4.10 -3.68 7.99
CA ARG A 2 3.34 -3.47 9.23
C ARG A 2 4.22 -3.65 10.46
N CYS A 3 3.99 -2.84 11.49
CA CYS A 3 4.55 -3.00 12.84
C CYS A 3 3.47 -2.74 13.89
N HIS A 4 3.72 -3.17 15.12
CA HIS A 4 2.86 -2.92 16.28
C HIS A 4 3.57 -2.15 17.40
N GLN A 5 4.87 -1.85 17.27
CA GLN A 5 5.62 -0.98 18.17
C GLN A 5 6.09 0.31 17.47
N ASN A 6 5.89 1.47 18.11
CA ASN A 6 6.39 2.75 17.59
C ASN A 6 7.92 2.75 17.44
N THR A 7 8.63 2.10 18.37
CA THR A 7 10.09 1.94 18.32
C THR A 7 10.55 1.15 17.09
N THR A 8 9.76 0.19 16.61
CA THR A 8 10.04 -0.52 15.35
C THR A 8 9.85 0.41 14.15
N ALA A 9 8.76 1.18 14.11
CA ALA A 9 8.53 2.16 13.04
C ALA A 9 9.66 3.19 12.97
N GLU A 10 10.08 3.75 14.11
CA GLU A 10 11.20 4.70 14.20
C GLU A 10 12.52 4.09 13.73
N ARG A 11 12.81 2.85 14.14
CA ARG A 11 14.01 2.12 13.71
C ARG A 11 14.01 1.89 12.20
N TRP A 12 12.88 1.52 11.62
CA TRP A 12 12.75 1.35 10.17
C TRP A 12 12.84 2.67 9.41
N ARG A 13 12.22 3.74 9.91
CA ARG A 13 12.32 5.09 9.33
C ARG A 13 13.80 5.49 9.19
N ARG A 14 14.57 5.40 10.28
CA ARG A 14 16.02 5.67 10.27
C ARG A 14 16.80 4.78 9.31
N GLY A 15 16.35 3.54 9.11
CA GLY A 15 16.95 2.63 8.14
C GLY A 15 16.68 3.06 6.70
N PHE A 16 15.43 3.39 6.37
CA PHE A 16 15.05 3.84 5.03
C PHE A 16 15.65 5.19 4.66
N GLU A 17 15.79 6.11 5.61
CA GLU A 17 16.49 7.40 5.41
C GLU A 17 17.97 7.23 5.03
N GLN A 18 18.58 6.06 5.24
CA GLN A 18 19.96 5.78 4.80
C GLN A 18 20.05 5.23 3.37
N CYS A 19 18.95 4.72 2.81
CA CYS A 19 18.94 4.04 1.51
C CYS A 19 17.81 4.51 0.57
N GLY A 20 17.18 5.63 0.90
CA GLY A 20 16.11 6.23 0.11
C GLY A 20 15.74 7.63 0.59
N GLU A 21 14.74 8.18 -0.07
CA GLU A 21 14.23 9.53 0.15
C GLU A 21 12.76 9.47 0.59
N LEU A 22 12.36 10.34 1.51
CA LEU A 22 10.96 10.50 1.89
C LEU A 22 10.20 11.18 0.75
N LEU A 23 9.23 10.48 0.15
CA LEU A 23 8.33 11.04 -0.86
C LEU A 23 7.19 11.83 -0.22
N SER A 24 6.58 11.25 0.81
CA SER A 24 5.50 11.88 1.55
C SER A 24 5.36 11.29 2.96
N GLU A 25 4.82 12.10 3.86
CA GLU A 25 4.43 11.69 5.21
C GLU A 25 3.05 12.28 5.49
N ASN A 26 2.04 11.40 5.54
CA ASN A 26 0.64 11.79 5.71
C ASN A 26 0.09 11.22 7.02
N ILE A 27 -0.75 11.99 7.72
CA ILE A 27 -1.50 11.48 8.87
C ILE A 27 -2.77 10.81 8.36
N ILE A 28 -2.87 9.49 8.56
CA ILE A 28 -4.02 8.69 8.11
C ILE A 28 -4.56 7.94 9.33
N ASN A 29 -5.82 8.21 9.68
CA ASN A 29 -6.47 7.68 10.89
C ASN A 29 -5.65 7.94 12.18
N GLY A 30 -5.16 9.17 12.35
CA GLY A 30 -4.47 9.62 13.57
C GLY A 30 -3.04 9.11 13.75
N ARG A 31 -2.44 8.49 12.72
CA ARG A 31 -1.05 8.00 12.75
C ARG A 31 -0.30 8.40 11.48
N PRO A 32 1.02 8.59 11.55
CA PRO A 32 1.83 8.83 10.37
C PRO A 32 1.95 7.56 9.51
N ILE A 33 1.89 7.77 8.20
CA ILE A 33 2.28 6.81 7.18
C ILE A 33 3.27 7.51 6.26
N CYS A 34 4.49 6.96 6.19
CA CYS A 34 5.55 7.45 5.32
C CYS A 34 5.63 6.61 4.04
N LEU A 35 5.89 7.28 2.93
CA LEU A 35 6.26 6.65 1.66
C LEU A 35 7.72 6.99 1.36
N PHE A 36 8.56 5.97 1.24
CA PHE A 36 9.98 6.11 0.91
C PHE A 36 10.26 5.62 -0.50
N LYS A 37 11.02 6.38 -1.28
CA LYS A 37 11.60 5.93 -2.54
C LYS A 37 13.03 5.48 -2.31
N LEU A 38 13.29 4.19 -2.50
CA LEU A 38 14.61 3.60 -2.32
C LEU A 38 15.52 3.92 -3.51
N HIS A 39 16.81 4.11 -3.24
CA HIS A 39 17.83 4.24 -4.28
C HIS A 39 18.01 2.92 -5.05
N GLU A 40 17.91 1.79 -4.35
CA GLU A 40 17.92 0.45 -4.92
C GLU A 40 16.62 -0.29 -4.56
N PRO A 41 15.94 -0.93 -5.53
CA PRO A 41 14.65 -1.55 -5.28
C PRO A 41 14.78 -2.85 -4.48
N VAL A 42 13.76 -3.15 -3.68
CA VAL A 42 13.56 -4.50 -3.15
C VAL A 42 13.06 -5.39 -4.29
N CYS A 43 13.80 -6.47 -4.58
CA CYS A 43 13.45 -7.41 -5.64
C CYS A 43 12.63 -8.58 -5.09
N VAL A 44 11.48 -8.87 -5.70
CA VAL A 44 10.64 -10.04 -5.40
C VAL A 44 10.31 -10.71 -6.72
N GLU A 45 10.93 -11.86 -6.98
CA GLU A 45 10.91 -12.48 -8.30
C GLU A 45 11.34 -11.49 -9.40
N HIS A 46 10.47 -11.22 -10.37
CA HIS A 46 10.71 -10.27 -11.45
C HIS A 46 10.32 -8.82 -11.09
N TRP A 47 9.69 -8.59 -9.94
CA TRP A 47 9.29 -7.25 -9.51
C TRP A 47 10.43 -6.50 -8.84
N ARG A 48 10.45 -5.19 -9.08
CA ARG A 48 11.39 -4.23 -8.49
C ARG A 48 10.59 -3.15 -7.76
N PHE A 49 10.45 -3.30 -6.45
CA PHE A 49 9.73 -2.35 -5.60
C PHE A 49 10.66 -1.22 -5.15
N SER A 50 10.55 -0.07 -5.80
CA SER A 50 11.30 1.14 -5.44
C SER A 50 10.61 1.99 -4.38
N VAL A 51 9.33 1.76 -4.08
CA VAL A 51 8.58 2.53 -3.09
C VAL A 51 8.14 1.62 -1.94
N ILE A 52 8.38 2.07 -0.71
CA ILE A 52 7.99 1.37 0.52
C ILE A 52 7.03 2.23 1.34
N GLU A 53 5.89 1.66 1.70
CA GLU A 53 4.98 2.21 2.70
C GLU A 53 5.40 1.74 4.12
N LEU A 54 5.69 2.72 4.98
CA LEU A 54 5.96 2.57 6.40
C LEU A 54 4.84 3.22 7.23
N PRO A 55 3.81 2.45 7.61
CA PRO A 55 2.79 2.93 8.54
C PRO A 55 3.20 2.72 10.00
N TRP A 56 3.06 3.74 10.85
CA TRP A 56 3.14 3.57 12.29
C TRP A 56 2.04 2.65 12.81
N PRO A 57 2.14 2.04 14.00
CA PRO A 57 1.06 1.24 14.57
C PRO A 57 -0.30 1.97 14.55
N GLY A 58 -1.36 1.27 14.15
CA GLY A 58 -2.74 1.77 14.16
C GLY A 58 -3.64 0.95 15.07
N GLU A 59 -4.95 1.16 14.96
CA GLU A 59 -5.95 0.45 15.79
C GLU A 59 -5.91 -1.07 15.58
N LYS A 60 -5.87 -1.51 14.31
CA LYS A 60 -5.69 -2.93 13.98
C LYS A 60 -4.25 -3.35 14.33
N ARG A 61 -4.13 -4.29 15.27
CA ARG A 61 -2.85 -4.88 15.68
C ARG A 61 -2.46 -6.02 14.74
N TYR A 62 -1.25 -5.92 14.20
CA TYR A 62 -0.62 -6.97 13.40
C TYR A 62 0.40 -7.70 14.28
N PRO A 63 0.23 -9.00 14.55
CA PRO A 63 1.13 -9.73 15.46
C PRO A 63 2.55 -9.86 14.89
N HIS A 64 2.67 -9.90 13.57
CA HIS A 64 3.94 -9.95 12.87
C HIS A 64 4.41 -8.54 12.47
N GLU A 65 5.68 -8.22 12.73
CA GLU A 65 6.32 -7.00 12.24
C GLU A 65 7.18 -7.32 11.01
N GLY A 66 6.82 -6.78 9.86
CA GLY A 66 7.59 -6.96 8.63
C GLY A 66 6.79 -6.67 7.36
N TRP A 67 7.13 -7.39 6.29
CA TRP A 67 6.35 -7.41 5.05
C TRP A 67 4.95 -7.99 5.31
N GLU A 68 3.94 -7.45 4.66
CA GLU A 68 2.54 -7.85 4.87
C GLU A 68 1.75 -7.86 3.56
N HIS A 69 2.00 -6.88 2.69
CA HIS A 69 1.30 -6.78 1.42
C HIS A 69 2.15 -6.11 0.36
N ILE A 70 1.70 -6.27 -0.89
CA ILE A 70 2.12 -5.48 -2.05
C ILE A 70 0.90 -4.78 -2.65
N GLU A 71 1.14 -3.70 -3.37
CA GLU A 71 0.13 -2.99 -4.14
C GLU A 71 0.52 -2.98 -5.62
N ILE A 72 -0.46 -3.32 -6.47
CA ILE A 72 -0.31 -3.41 -7.92
C ILE A 72 -1.13 -2.30 -8.56
N VAL A 73 -0.47 -1.52 -9.40
CA VAL A 73 -1.15 -0.51 -10.20
C VAL A 73 -1.87 -1.21 -11.35
N LEU A 74 -3.17 -0.97 -11.48
CA LEU A 74 -4.01 -1.48 -12.57
C LEU A 74 -4.58 -0.29 -13.37
N PRO A 75 -3.84 0.24 -14.37
CA PRO A 75 -4.24 1.45 -15.09
C PRO A 75 -5.61 1.33 -15.76
N GLY A 76 -6.35 2.43 -15.81
CA GLY A 76 -7.69 2.53 -16.40
C GLY A 76 -8.65 3.30 -15.50
N GLU A 77 -9.91 3.41 -15.91
CA GLU A 77 -10.93 4.17 -15.17
C GLU A 77 -11.07 3.65 -13.72
N PRO A 78 -10.95 4.51 -12.70
CA PRO A 78 -11.08 4.14 -11.29
C PRO A 78 -12.39 3.39 -10.97
N GLU A 79 -13.50 3.81 -11.58
CA GLU A 79 -14.85 3.25 -11.37
C GLU A 79 -14.93 1.77 -11.77
N THR A 80 -14.08 1.34 -12.70
CA THR A 80 -14.05 -0.03 -13.21
C THR A 80 -13.00 -0.90 -12.51
N LEU A 81 -12.21 -0.34 -11.58
CA LEU A 81 -11.09 -1.04 -10.96
C LEU A 81 -11.50 -2.39 -10.35
N ASN A 82 -12.54 -2.41 -9.51
CA ASN A 82 -12.94 -3.63 -8.81
C ASN A 82 -13.28 -4.75 -9.80
N ALA A 83 -14.02 -4.44 -10.86
CA ALA A 83 -14.36 -5.41 -11.90
C ALA A 83 -13.12 -5.90 -12.65
N ARG A 84 -12.22 -5.00 -13.04
CA ARG A 84 -10.97 -5.35 -13.74
C ARG A 84 -10.04 -6.19 -12.87
N ALA A 85 -9.90 -5.86 -11.59
CA ALA A 85 -9.06 -6.61 -10.65
C ALA A 85 -9.64 -8.00 -10.36
N LEU A 86 -10.96 -8.13 -10.15
CA LEU A 86 -11.61 -9.43 -9.97
C LEU A 86 -11.44 -10.34 -11.20
N ALA A 87 -11.50 -9.78 -12.41
CA ALA A 87 -11.31 -10.55 -13.64
C ALA A 87 -9.91 -11.16 -13.79
N LEU A 88 -8.92 -10.72 -13.00
CA LEU A 88 -7.58 -11.30 -12.94
C LEU A 88 -7.45 -12.47 -11.95
N LEU A 89 -8.46 -12.69 -11.12
CA LEU A 89 -8.47 -13.73 -10.09
C LEU A 89 -9.31 -14.91 -10.61
N SER A 90 -8.77 -16.12 -10.51
CA SER A 90 -9.51 -17.32 -10.93
C SER A 90 -10.64 -17.65 -9.97
N ASP A 91 -11.74 -18.19 -10.50
CA ASP A 91 -12.86 -18.68 -9.67
C ASP A 91 -12.39 -19.72 -8.65
N GLU A 92 -11.48 -20.61 -9.07
CA GLU A 92 -10.87 -21.61 -8.19
C GLU A 92 -10.16 -20.93 -7.02
N GLY A 93 -9.32 -19.93 -7.27
CA GLY A 93 -8.59 -19.20 -6.24
C GLY A 93 -9.51 -18.41 -5.30
N LEU A 94 -10.53 -17.75 -5.85
CA LEU A 94 -11.53 -17.02 -5.06
C LEU A 94 -12.39 -17.93 -4.19
N SER A 95 -12.61 -19.18 -4.61
CA SER A 95 -13.39 -20.16 -3.86
C SER A 95 -12.61 -20.86 -2.73
N GLN A 96 -11.29 -20.66 -2.63
CA GLN A 96 -10.46 -21.31 -1.62
C GLN A 96 -10.85 -20.86 -0.20
N PRO A 97 -10.94 -21.79 0.78
CA PRO A 97 -11.23 -21.45 2.16
C PRO A 97 -10.19 -20.47 2.73
N GLY A 98 -10.68 -19.38 3.34
CA GLY A 98 -9.82 -18.37 3.97
C GLY A 98 -9.38 -17.23 3.06
N ILE A 99 -9.64 -17.31 1.75
CA ILE A 99 -9.47 -16.18 0.83
C ILE A 99 -10.61 -15.18 1.02
N VAL A 100 -10.25 -13.91 1.21
CA VAL A 100 -11.18 -12.82 1.42
C VAL A 100 -10.85 -11.67 0.48
N VAL A 101 -11.87 -11.18 -0.21
CA VAL A 101 -11.79 -9.94 -1.00
C VAL A 101 -12.42 -8.79 -0.22
N LYS A 102 -11.74 -7.64 -0.20
CA LYS A 102 -12.22 -6.40 0.42
C LYS A 102 -12.04 -5.24 -0.54
N THR A 103 -13.00 -4.34 -0.56
CA THR A 103 -12.91 -3.10 -1.34
C THR A 103 -12.92 -1.90 -0.40
N SER A 104 -12.11 -0.90 -0.70
CA SER A 104 -12.08 0.37 0.03
C SER A 104 -11.77 1.51 -0.91
N THR A 105 -12.20 2.72 -0.56
CA THR A 105 -11.78 3.96 -1.23
C THR A 105 -11.11 4.81 -0.14
N PRO A 106 -9.77 4.83 -0.04
CA PRO A 106 -9.07 5.54 1.02
C PRO A 106 -9.29 7.04 0.88
N GLN A 107 -9.98 7.68 1.83
CA GLN A 107 -10.15 9.13 1.85
C GLN A 107 -9.02 9.78 2.66
N GLY A 108 -7.95 10.17 1.98
CA GLY A 108 -6.92 11.03 2.56
C GLY A 108 -7.40 12.49 2.65
N GLU A 109 -6.92 13.25 3.64
CA GLU A 109 -7.29 14.68 3.81
C GLU A 109 -6.99 15.52 2.55
N HIS A 110 -5.96 15.13 1.80
CA HIS A 110 -5.52 15.77 0.57
C HIS A 110 -5.83 14.95 -0.69
N GLU A 111 -6.69 13.93 -0.64
CA GLU A 111 -6.98 13.09 -1.82
C GLU A 111 -7.48 13.97 -2.98
N ARG A 112 -6.84 13.80 -4.15
CA ARG A 112 -7.20 14.50 -5.41
C ARG A 112 -7.58 13.55 -6.54
N LEU A 113 -7.08 12.33 -6.49
CA LEU A 113 -7.38 11.28 -7.46
C LEU A 113 -8.20 10.20 -6.77
N PRO A 114 -9.37 9.80 -7.32
CA PRO A 114 -10.12 8.67 -6.78
C PRO A 114 -9.23 7.42 -6.78
N ASN A 115 -8.94 6.88 -5.59
CA ASN A 115 -8.06 5.73 -5.46
C ASN A 115 -8.78 4.49 -4.90
N PRO A 116 -9.85 3.98 -5.56
CA PRO A 116 -10.45 2.72 -5.15
C PRO A 116 -9.37 1.65 -5.05
N THR A 117 -9.53 0.73 -4.10
CA THR A 117 -8.57 -0.30 -3.80
C THR A 117 -9.31 -1.61 -3.60
N LEU A 118 -8.92 -2.64 -4.36
CA LEU A 118 -9.37 -4.01 -4.14
C LEU A 118 -8.23 -4.81 -3.50
N ALA A 119 -8.49 -5.44 -2.37
CA ALA A 119 -7.55 -6.26 -1.63
C ALA A 119 -8.01 -7.72 -1.62
N VAL A 120 -7.12 -8.64 -1.98
CA VAL A 120 -7.30 -10.09 -1.79
C VAL A 120 -6.31 -10.58 -0.75
N THR A 121 -6.77 -11.34 0.24
CA THR A 121 -5.93 -11.80 1.37
C THR A 121 -6.29 -13.21 1.82
N ASP A 122 -5.31 -13.95 2.32
CA ASP A 122 -5.47 -15.23 3.03
C ASP A 122 -5.53 -15.04 4.57
N GLY A 123 -5.58 -13.79 5.04
CA GLY A 123 -5.54 -13.42 6.45
C GLY A 123 -4.13 -13.15 7.01
N ARG A 124 -3.06 -13.46 6.26
CA ARG A 124 -1.67 -13.16 6.61
C ARG A 124 -0.98 -12.25 5.61
N VAL A 125 -1.12 -12.55 4.33
CA VAL A 125 -0.56 -11.80 3.20
C VAL A 125 -1.71 -11.20 2.40
N THR A 126 -1.47 -10.00 1.87
CA THR A 126 -2.46 -9.29 1.04
C THR A 126 -1.84 -8.84 -0.28
N VAL A 127 -2.59 -8.97 -1.37
CA VAL A 127 -2.30 -8.29 -2.64
C VAL A 127 -3.39 -7.25 -2.86
N LYS A 128 -3.01 -6.02 -3.15
CA LYS A 128 -3.94 -4.94 -3.45
C LYS A 128 -3.82 -4.47 -4.89
N PHE A 129 -4.91 -3.97 -5.45
CA PHE A 129 -4.99 -3.35 -6.76
C PHE A 129 -5.57 -1.95 -6.63
N HIS A 130 -4.99 -0.99 -7.34
CA HIS A 130 -5.42 0.41 -7.33
C HIS A 130 -5.02 1.11 -8.65
N PRO A 131 -5.67 2.20 -9.08
CA PRO A 131 -5.49 2.73 -10.43
C PRO A 131 -4.23 3.58 -10.63
N TRP A 132 -3.61 4.08 -9.56
CA TRP A 132 -2.53 5.07 -9.64
C TRP A 132 -1.24 4.58 -8.98
N SER A 133 -0.09 4.87 -9.58
CA SER A 133 1.20 4.75 -8.88
C SER A 133 1.27 5.72 -7.70
N ILE A 134 2.03 5.37 -6.67
CA ILE A 134 2.25 6.23 -5.52
C ILE A 134 2.81 7.60 -5.93
N GLU A 135 3.76 7.64 -6.86
CA GLU A 135 4.33 8.90 -7.35
C GLU A 135 3.29 9.80 -8.01
N ALA A 136 2.29 9.22 -8.69
CA ALA A 136 1.20 9.98 -9.30
C ALA A 136 0.24 10.54 -8.24
N ILE A 137 -0.03 9.76 -7.18
CA ILE A 137 -0.80 10.22 -6.02
C ILE A 137 -0.08 11.40 -5.36
N VAL A 138 1.20 11.23 -5.01
CA VAL A 138 2.02 12.28 -4.38
C VAL A 138 2.10 13.53 -5.26
N ALA A 139 2.32 13.40 -6.56
CA ALA A 139 2.35 14.54 -7.48
C ALA A 139 1.00 15.28 -7.52
N SER A 140 -0.12 14.56 -7.46
CA SER A 140 -1.45 15.17 -7.44
C SER A 140 -1.73 15.96 -6.16
N GLU A 141 -1.19 15.51 -5.03
CA GLU A 141 -1.31 16.19 -3.73
C GLU A 141 -0.44 17.46 -3.69
N GLN A 142 0.76 17.42 -4.30
CA GLN A 142 1.70 18.55 -4.32
C GLN A 142 1.34 19.65 -5.32
N ALA A 143 0.72 19.31 -6.46
CA ALA A 143 0.36 20.28 -7.50
C ALA A 143 -0.79 21.24 -7.09
N ALA A 144 -1.42 21.01 -5.94
CA ALA A 144 -2.51 21.83 -5.41
C ALA A 144 -2.03 22.99 -4.51
N HIS A 145 -0.71 23.24 -4.45
CA HIS A 145 -0.06 24.36 -3.76
C HIS A 145 0.50 25.39 -4.74
#